data_AF-A0A0N5ADE1-F1
#
_entry.id   AF-A0A0N5ADE1-F1
#
_cell.length_a   1.000
_cell.length_b   1.000
_cell.length_c   1.000
_cell.angle_alpha   90.00
_cell.angle_beta   90.00
_cell.angle_gamma   90.00
#
_symmetry.space_group_name_H-M   'P 1'
#
loop_
_entity.id
_entity.type
_entity.pdbx_description
1 polymer ?
#
loop_
_entity_poly.entity_id
_entity_poly.type
_entity_poly.pdbx_seq_one_letter_code
_entity_poly.pdbx_strand_id
1 'polypeptide(L)'
;MFVRHCDRQRQLRSVCFIACSLVITELESGIASVGSNKKIQVGSFRVNPNGNQEGLSSIPYARSEAHIHELLDSICDKSNQYVLAVHPTTGKSVYVRKDKTSSDGDNSKFTLAKLNHACSDFLDDYEDDVVKFIREKHADPVREFCHTRIGEKFFLV
;
A
#
# COMPACT_ATOMS: atom_id res chain seq x y z
N MET A 1 14.47 9.28 19.41
CA MET A 1 13.82 9.64 18.12
C MET A 1 14.30 8.62 17.10
N PHE A 2 13.49 7.61 16.79
CA PHE A 2 13.85 6.61 15.79
C PHE A 2 13.64 7.24 14.41
N VAL A 3 14.73 7.48 13.69
CA VAL A 3 14.66 7.92 12.28
C VAL A 3 14.35 6.68 11.46
N ARG A 4 13.15 6.67 10.86
CA ARG A 4 12.64 5.64 9.94
C ARG A 4 13.63 5.39 8.80
N HIS A 5 13.67 4.16 8.29
CA HIS A 5 14.57 3.77 7.20
C HIS A 5 14.39 4.71 6.00
N CYS A 6 13.14 4.95 5.60
CA CYS A 6 12.80 5.81 4.48
C CYS A 6 13.05 7.32 4.68
N ASP A 7 13.24 7.77 5.93
CA ASP A 7 13.53 9.17 6.26
C ASP A 7 15.04 9.49 6.25
N ARG A 8 15.91 8.46 6.20
CA ARG A 8 17.34 8.61 6.55
C ARG A 8 18.25 9.04 5.39
N GLN A 9 17.96 8.72 4.13
CA GLN A 9 18.89 9.01 3.01
C GLN A 9 18.21 9.45 1.69
N ARG A 10 18.87 10.39 0.98
CA ARG A 10 18.39 10.98 -0.29
C ARG A 10 18.24 9.97 -1.44
N GLN A 11 19.08 8.94 -1.50
CA GLN A 11 19.00 7.87 -2.52
C GLN A 11 17.87 6.87 -2.20
N LEU A 12 17.63 6.64 -0.92
CA LEU A 12 16.62 5.73 -0.37
C LEU A 12 15.19 6.27 -0.55
N ARG A 13 15.03 7.61 -0.54
CA ARG A 13 13.76 8.29 -0.83
C ARG A 13 13.12 7.88 -2.15
N SER A 14 13.92 7.63 -3.19
CA SER A 14 13.39 7.20 -4.49
C SER A 14 12.80 5.79 -4.43
N VAL A 15 13.47 4.89 -3.69
CA VAL A 15 13.04 3.50 -3.49
C VAL A 15 11.81 3.43 -2.59
N CYS A 16 11.78 4.21 -1.51
CA CYS A 16 10.63 4.31 -0.62
C CYS A 16 9.41 4.94 -1.31
N PHE A 17 9.61 5.92 -2.19
CA PHE A 17 8.50 6.47 -2.97
C PHE A 17 7.88 5.41 -3.90
N ILE A 18 8.71 4.57 -4.52
CA ILE A 18 8.26 3.45 -5.36
C ILE A 18 7.49 2.43 -4.52
N ALA A 19 8.03 2.03 -3.37
CA ALA A 19 7.38 1.10 -2.44
C ALA A 19 6.03 1.63 -1.96
N CYS A 20 5.99 2.90 -1.55
CA CYS A 20 4.76 3.57 -1.15
C CYS A 20 3.72 3.60 -2.28
N SER A 21 4.15 3.95 -3.49
CA SER A 21 3.26 3.99 -4.65
C SER A 21 2.68 2.61 -4.96
N LEU A 22 3.48 1.55 -4.84
CA LEU A 22 3.03 0.17 -4.96
C LEU A 22 1.99 -0.16 -3.90
N VAL A 23 2.30 0.07 -2.62
CA VAL A 23 1.40 -0.24 -1.50
C VAL A 23 0.06 0.48 -1.64
N ILE A 24 0.07 1.78 -1.87
CA ILE A 24 -1.17 2.56 -1.97
C ILE A 24 -1.99 2.17 -3.20
N THR A 25 -1.34 1.93 -4.35
CA THR A 25 -2.03 1.49 -5.57
C THR A 25 -2.67 0.12 -5.40
N GLU A 26 -1.94 -0.82 -4.81
CA GLU A 26 -2.41 -2.19 -4.64
C GLU A 26 -3.46 -2.33 -3.53
N LEU A 27 -3.43 -1.47 -2.51
CA LEU A 27 -4.50 -1.34 -1.52
C LEU A 27 -5.78 -0.82 -2.16
N GLU A 28 -5.73 0.30 -2.89
CA GLU A 28 -6.91 0.84 -3.58
C GLU A 28 -7.48 -0.17 -4.58
N SER A 29 -6.62 -0.89 -5.31
CA SER A 29 -7.07 -1.96 -6.21
C SER A 29 -7.74 -3.11 -5.45
N GLY A 30 -7.18 -3.51 -4.30
CA GLY A 30 -7.78 -4.55 -3.44
C GLY A 30 -9.13 -4.11 -2.88
N ILE A 31 -9.22 -2.88 -2.38
CA ILE A 31 -10.46 -2.28 -1.86
C ILE A 31 -11.52 -2.19 -2.96
N ALA A 32 -11.14 -1.75 -4.17
CA ALA A 32 -12.06 -1.63 -5.31
C ALA A 32 -12.57 -2.99 -5.81
N SER A 33 -11.81 -4.08 -5.58
CA SER A 33 -12.23 -5.42 -5.95
C SER A 33 -13.33 -6.01 -5.04
N VAL A 34 -13.55 -5.40 -3.88
CA VAL A 34 -14.61 -5.81 -2.94
C VAL A 34 -15.94 -5.20 -3.36
N GLY A 35 -16.96 -6.06 -3.52
CA GLY A 35 -18.33 -5.60 -3.75
C GLY A 35 -18.87 -4.79 -2.57
N SER A 36 -19.53 -3.66 -2.87
CA SER A 36 -20.06 -2.69 -1.88
C SER A 36 -21.00 -3.29 -0.83
N ASN A 37 -21.59 -4.46 -1.13
CA ASN A 37 -22.54 -5.15 -0.25
C ASN A 37 -21.86 -6.04 0.80
N LYS A 38 -20.55 -6.29 0.69
CA LYS A 38 -19.82 -7.14 1.64
C LYS A 38 -19.66 -6.38 2.97
N LYS A 39 -20.22 -6.93 4.04
CA LYS A 39 -20.15 -6.40 5.39
C LYS A 39 -19.54 -7.43 6.34
N ILE A 40 -18.93 -6.95 7.41
CA ILE A 40 -18.46 -7.79 8.52
C ILE A 40 -19.12 -7.35 9.83
N GLN A 41 -19.17 -8.26 10.79
CA GLN A 41 -19.60 -7.96 12.16
C GLN A 41 -18.38 -7.65 13.01
N VAL A 42 -18.41 -6.52 13.72
CA VAL A 42 -17.38 -6.07 14.65
C VAL A 42 -17.99 -5.76 16.00
N GLY A 43 -17.21 -5.90 17.07
CA GLY A 43 -17.63 -5.59 18.44
C GLY A 43 -17.53 -6.80 19.38
N SER A 44 -18.42 -6.87 20.36
CA SER A 44 -18.36 -7.91 21.39
C SER A 44 -18.93 -9.24 20.90
N PHE A 45 -18.09 -10.27 20.91
CA PHE A 45 -18.53 -11.65 20.67
C PHE A 45 -19.04 -12.36 21.93
N ARG A 46 -19.11 -11.66 23.06
CA ARG A 46 -19.54 -12.24 24.34
C ARG A 46 -21.05 -12.44 24.36
N VAL A 47 -21.46 -13.69 24.57
CA VAL A 47 -22.86 -14.07 24.78
C VAL A 47 -23.19 -13.88 26.26
N ASN A 48 -24.30 -13.21 26.55
CA ASN A 48 -24.78 -13.01 27.91
C ASN A 48 -25.41 -14.31 28.46
N PRO A 49 -25.67 -14.41 29.78
CA PRO A 49 -26.27 -15.60 30.38
C PRO A 49 -27.64 -15.99 29.81
N ASN A 50 -28.34 -15.07 29.15
CA ASN A 50 -29.64 -15.30 28.51
C ASN A 50 -29.50 -15.82 27.06
N GLY A 51 -28.28 -16.06 26.59
CA GLY A 51 -28.02 -16.53 25.22
C GLY A 51 -28.01 -15.43 24.15
N ASN A 52 -28.18 -14.16 24.54
CA ASN A 52 -28.15 -13.02 23.61
C ASN A 52 -26.74 -12.44 23.51
N GLN A 53 -26.36 -12.02 22.31
CA GLN A 53 -25.06 -11.41 22.03
C GLN A 53 -25.26 -9.92 21.73
N GLU A 54 -24.91 -9.08 22.70
CA GLU A 54 -25.04 -7.62 22.59
C GLU A 54 -23.71 -6.98 22.19
N GLY A 55 -23.80 -5.87 21.45
CA GLY A 55 -22.61 -5.08 21.06
C GLY A 55 -21.92 -5.52 19.78
N LEU A 56 -22.58 -6.30 18.91
CA LEU A 56 -22.16 -6.48 17.52
C LEU A 56 -22.71 -5.33 16.66
N SER A 57 -21.87 -4.83 15.75
CA SER A 57 -22.23 -3.84 14.74
C SER A 57 -21.78 -4.31 13.37
N SER A 58 -22.55 -3.98 12.33
CA SER A 58 -22.22 -4.35 10.95
C SER A 58 -21.61 -3.17 10.21
N ILE A 59 -20.38 -3.33 9.73
CA ILE A 59 -19.65 -2.30 8.97
C ILE A 59 -19.28 -2.80 7.57
N PRO A 60 -19.09 -1.89 6.59
CA PRO A 60 -18.57 -2.26 5.28
C PRO A 60 -17.19 -2.93 5.39
N TYR A 61 -16.99 -4.04 4.68
CA TYR A 61 -15.73 -4.78 4.72
C TYR A 61 -14.62 -4.09 3.93
N ALA A 62 -14.94 -3.46 2.79
CA ALA A 62 -13.97 -2.98 1.81
C ALA A 62 -12.85 -2.10 2.40
N ARG A 63 -13.16 -1.18 3.31
CA ARG A 63 -12.18 -0.33 4.03
C ARG A 63 -12.14 -0.61 5.53
N SER A 64 -12.62 -1.78 5.97
CA SER A 64 -12.45 -2.20 7.35
C SER A 64 -10.97 -2.45 7.63
N GLU A 65 -10.54 -2.14 8.85
CA GLU A 65 -9.17 -2.36 9.31
C GLU A 65 -8.73 -3.82 9.08
N ALA A 66 -9.61 -4.79 9.37
CA ALA A 66 -9.37 -6.20 9.11
C ALA A 66 -9.02 -6.49 7.64
N HIS A 67 -9.80 -5.97 6.68
CA HIS A 67 -9.51 -6.15 5.26
C HIS A 67 -8.22 -5.45 4.82
N ILE A 68 -7.91 -4.29 5.40
CA ILE A 68 -6.68 -3.57 5.07
C ILE A 68 -5.46 -4.38 5.51
N HIS A 69 -5.45 -4.95 6.72
CA HIS A 69 -4.36 -5.81 7.17
C HIS A 69 -4.25 -7.09 6.32
N GLU A 70 -5.36 -7.73 5.97
CA GLU A 70 -5.35 -8.88 5.05
C GLU A 70 -4.70 -8.56 3.70
N LEU A 71 -4.92 -7.34 3.17
CA LEU A 71 -4.26 -6.89 1.95
C LEU A 71 -2.76 -6.62 2.16
N LEU A 72 -2.40 -5.96 3.27
CA LEU A 72 -1.01 -5.63 3.60
C LEU A 72 -0.13 -6.87 3.74
N ASP A 73 -0.66 -7.95 4.32
CA ASP A 73 0.06 -9.23 4.49
C ASP A 73 0.60 -9.83 3.18
N SER A 74 -0.05 -9.51 2.05
CA SER A 74 0.29 -10.07 0.73
C SER A 74 0.72 -9.03 -0.30
N ILE A 75 0.78 -7.75 0.07
CA ILE A 75 0.96 -6.67 -0.91
C ILE A 75 2.36 -6.66 -1.52
N CYS A 76 3.38 -6.96 -0.73
CA CYS A 76 4.76 -6.99 -1.20
C CYS A 76 5.03 -8.17 -2.15
N ASP A 77 4.25 -9.25 -2.06
CA ASP A 77 4.33 -10.37 -3.00
C ASP A 77 3.90 -9.95 -4.41
N LYS A 78 3.01 -8.95 -4.52
CA LYS A 78 2.58 -8.40 -5.80
C LYS A 78 3.69 -7.68 -6.57
N SER A 79 4.85 -7.44 -5.96
CA SER A 79 6.07 -7.01 -6.67
C SER A 79 6.38 -7.90 -7.88
N ASN A 80 6.02 -9.19 -7.84
CA ASN A 80 6.17 -10.10 -8.96
C ASN A 80 5.31 -9.75 -10.20
N GLN A 81 4.31 -8.87 -10.05
CA GLN A 81 3.46 -8.37 -11.12
C GLN A 81 4.03 -7.11 -11.78
N TYR A 82 5.18 -6.63 -11.32
CA TYR A 82 5.85 -5.44 -11.85
C TYR A 82 7.04 -5.80 -12.74
N VAL A 83 7.46 -4.84 -13.56
CA VAL A 83 8.71 -4.84 -14.33
C VAL A 83 9.40 -3.50 -14.15
N LEU A 84 10.73 -3.49 -14.19
CA LEU A 84 11.52 -2.27 -14.19
C LEU A 84 11.68 -1.78 -15.63
N ALA A 85 10.93 -0.74 -15.99
CA ALA A 85 10.99 -0.10 -17.30
C ALA A 85 11.79 1.21 -17.23
N VAL A 86 12.36 1.64 -18.34
CA VAL A 86 12.99 2.97 -18.45
C VAL A 86 11.96 3.94 -19.03
N HIS A 87 11.69 5.02 -18.30
CA HIS A 87 10.76 6.04 -18.78
C HIS A 87 11.32 6.72 -20.05
N PRO A 88 10.58 6.73 -21.17
CA PRO A 88 11.12 7.14 -22.48
C PRO A 88 11.59 8.60 -22.50
N THR A 89 10.87 9.49 -21.81
CA THR A 89 11.19 10.92 -21.78
C THR A 89 12.26 11.31 -20.76
N THR A 90 12.34 10.63 -19.61
CA THR A 90 13.22 11.05 -18.50
C THR A 90 14.46 10.18 -18.35
N GLY A 91 14.50 9.01 -19.00
CA GLY A 91 15.59 8.03 -18.87
C GLY A 91 15.68 7.35 -17.50
N LYS A 92 14.73 7.61 -16.59
CA LYS A 92 14.74 7.04 -15.23
C LYS A 92 14.07 5.66 -15.22
N SER A 93 14.66 4.73 -14.47
CA SER A 93 14.04 3.43 -14.21
C SER A 93 12.85 3.58 -13.28
N VAL A 94 11.71 2.98 -13.64
CA VAL A 94 10.44 3.01 -12.91
C VAL A 94 9.82 1.61 -12.90
N TYR A 95 9.20 1.24 -11.79
CA TYR A 95 8.44 -0.01 -11.74
C TYR A 95 7.03 0.21 -12.27
N VAL A 96 6.61 -0.64 -13.20
CA VAL A 96 5.30 -0.58 -13.86
C VAL A 96 4.65 -1.96 -13.80
N ARG A 97 3.33 -2.03 -13.57
CA ARG A 97 2.61 -3.31 -13.60
C ARG A 97 2.57 -3.89 -15.01
N LYS A 98 2.80 -5.20 -15.11
CA LYS A 98 2.84 -5.99 -16.36
C LYS A 98 1.56 -5.88 -17.18
N ASP A 99 0.41 -5.75 -16.53
CA ASP A 99 -0.89 -5.67 -17.21
C ASP A 99 -1.18 -4.28 -17.81
N LYS A 100 -0.50 -3.24 -17.32
CA LYS A 100 -0.63 -1.86 -17.80
C LYS A 100 0.43 -1.47 -18.81
N THR A 101 1.38 -2.35 -19.13
CA THR A 101 2.49 -2.02 -20.02
C THR A 101 2.87 -3.20 -20.91
N SER A 102 3.07 -2.94 -22.20
CA SER A 102 3.66 -3.90 -23.15
C SER A 102 5.19 -3.82 -23.18
N SER A 103 5.80 -3.13 -22.20
CA SER A 103 7.25 -2.90 -22.14
C SER A 103 8.02 -4.18 -21.83
N ASP A 104 9.06 -4.46 -22.60
CA ASP A 104 10.06 -5.49 -22.32
C ASP A 104 11.05 -5.02 -21.23
N GLY A 105 10.50 -4.67 -20.06
CA GLY A 105 11.26 -4.21 -18.91
C GLY A 105 12.00 -5.35 -18.20
N ASP A 106 12.96 -5.00 -17.36
CA ASP A 106 13.68 -5.99 -16.55
C ASP A 106 12.73 -6.62 -15.50
N ASN A 107 12.56 -7.93 -15.61
CA ASN A 107 11.74 -8.76 -14.73
C ASN A 107 12.58 -9.82 -13.99
N SER A 108 13.89 -9.63 -13.94
CA SER A 108 14.81 -10.55 -13.28
C SER A 108 14.43 -10.74 -11.80
N LYS A 109 14.66 -11.95 -11.28
CA LYS A 109 14.37 -12.28 -9.88
C LYS A 109 15.03 -11.30 -8.90
N PHE A 110 16.23 -10.85 -9.21
CA PHE A 110 16.97 -9.88 -8.41
C PHE A 110 16.24 -8.53 -8.33
N THR A 111 15.77 -8.01 -9.46
CA THR A 111 15.06 -6.73 -9.53
C THR A 111 13.71 -6.81 -8.80
N LEU A 112 12.98 -7.91 -8.95
CA LEU A 112 11.71 -8.12 -8.25
C LEU A 112 11.91 -8.29 -6.73
N ALA A 113 12.96 -9.03 -6.32
CA ALA A 113 13.32 -9.17 -4.92
C ALA A 113 13.68 -7.81 -4.29
N LYS A 114 14.38 -6.95 -5.03
CA LYS A 114 14.70 -5.59 -4.56
C LYS A 114 13.44 -4.75 -4.33
N LEU A 115 12.44 -4.85 -5.20
CA LEU A 115 11.15 -4.17 -5.02
C LEU A 115 10.37 -4.75 -3.83
N ASN A 116 10.38 -6.07 -3.67
CA ASN A 116 9.76 -6.75 -2.53
C ASN A 116 10.37 -6.29 -1.20
N HIS A 117 11.70 -6.31 -1.09
CA HIS A 117 12.40 -5.83 0.11
C HIS A 117 12.10 -4.36 0.41
N ALA A 118 12.12 -3.50 -0.62
CA ALA A 118 11.76 -2.09 -0.44
C ALA A 118 10.31 -1.89 0.05
N CYS A 119 9.39 -2.76 -0.38
CA CYS A 119 8.02 -2.78 0.11
C CYS A 119 7.96 -3.17 1.58
N SER A 120 8.65 -4.25 1.98
CA SER A 120 8.73 -4.67 3.38
C SER A 120 9.32 -3.58 4.27
N ASP A 121 10.46 -3.01 3.89
CA ASP A 121 11.12 -1.92 4.63
C ASP A 121 10.19 -0.70 4.80
N PHE A 122 9.38 -0.41 3.79
CA PHE A 122 8.41 0.69 3.84
C PHE A 122 7.24 0.38 4.79
N LEU A 123 6.71 -0.84 4.79
CA LEU A 123 5.62 -1.23 5.69
C LEU A 123 6.09 -1.26 7.14
N ASP A 124 7.29 -1.74 7.41
CA ASP A 124 7.91 -1.71 8.74
C ASP A 124 7.92 -0.29 9.33
N ASP A 125 8.11 0.73 8.50
CA ASP A 125 8.15 2.14 8.92
C ASP A 125 6.75 2.80 9.00
N TYR A 126 5.83 2.48 8.08
CA TYR A 126 4.60 3.26 7.84
C TYR A 126 3.30 2.47 7.87
N GLU A 127 3.27 1.19 8.23
CA GLU A 127 2.03 0.39 8.27
C GLU A 127 0.88 1.12 8.98
N ASP A 128 1.09 1.58 10.22
CA ASP A 128 0.08 2.30 10.99
C ASP A 128 -0.41 3.58 10.29
N ASP A 129 0.48 4.31 9.63
CA ASP A 129 0.16 5.56 8.93
C ASP A 129 -0.63 5.27 7.65
N VAL A 130 -0.28 4.19 6.94
CA VAL A 130 -0.99 3.70 5.75
C VAL A 130 -2.40 3.23 6.12
N VAL A 131 -2.55 2.43 7.18
CA VAL A 131 -3.85 1.93 7.65
C VAL A 131 -4.76 3.11 8.02
N LYS A 132 -4.26 4.11 8.75
CA LYS A 132 -5.04 5.30 9.10
C LYS A 132 -5.49 6.08 7.88
N PHE A 133 -4.61 6.26 6.88
CA PHE A 133 -4.90 6.99 5.66
C PHE A 133 -5.93 6.27 4.79
N ILE A 134 -5.72 4.99 4.49
CA ILE A 134 -6.50 4.27 3.46
C ILE A 134 -7.94 3.92 3.89
N ARG A 135 -8.26 4.09 5.18
CA ARG A 135 -9.63 3.94 5.70
C ARG A 135 -10.60 4.95 5.11
N GLU A 136 -10.11 6.09 4.62
CA GLU A 136 -10.90 7.09 3.93
C GLU A 136 -10.68 7.00 2.42
N LYS A 137 -11.64 7.53 1.64
CA LYS A 137 -11.54 7.56 0.18
C LYS A 137 -10.85 8.85 -0.23
N HIS A 138 -9.76 8.73 -0.97
CA HIS A 138 -8.98 9.85 -1.49
C HIS A 138 -9.12 9.97 -3.00
N ALA A 139 -8.96 11.19 -3.53
CA ALA A 139 -9.05 11.42 -4.97
C ALA A 139 -7.75 11.01 -5.68
N ASP A 140 -6.60 11.29 -5.05
CA ASP A 140 -5.29 10.90 -5.53
C ASP A 140 -4.45 10.35 -4.36
N PRO A 141 -4.71 9.11 -3.91
CA PRO A 141 -4.14 8.57 -2.69
C PRO A 141 -2.61 8.45 -2.73
N VAL A 142 -2.03 8.15 -3.90
CA VAL A 142 -0.57 8.09 -4.07
C VAL A 142 0.05 9.47 -3.90
N ARG A 143 -0.54 10.50 -4.51
CA ARG A 143 -0.07 11.88 -4.34
C ARG A 143 -0.25 12.37 -2.92
N GLU A 144 -1.43 12.18 -2.35
CA GLU A 144 -1.77 12.67 -1.02
C GLU A 144 -0.90 12.02 0.07
N PHE A 145 -0.61 10.72 -0.03
CA PHE A 145 0.21 10.02 0.97
C PHE A 145 1.70 10.06 0.65
N CYS A 146 2.11 9.52 -0.51
CA CYS A 146 3.53 9.30 -0.80
C CYS A 146 4.29 10.60 -1.04
N HIS A 147 3.71 11.58 -1.75
CA HIS A 147 4.40 12.86 -1.97
C HIS A 147 4.41 13.75 -0.71
N THR A 148 3.38 13.71 0.11
CA THR A 148 3.31 14.55 1.32
C THR A 148 4.15 13.97 2.46
N ARG A 149 4.14 12.65 2.65
CA ARG A 149 4.84 11.99 3.77
C ARG A 149 6.28 11.64 3.46
N ILE A 150 6.60 11.23 2.24
CA ILE A 150 7.96 10.83 1.82
C ILE A 150 8.63 11.92 0.98
N GLY A 151 7.82 12.69 0.26
CA GLY A 151 8.24 13.60 -0.81
C GLY A 151 8.48 15.06 -0.43
N GLU A 152 8.43 15.47 0.84
CA GLU A 152 8.85 16.83 1.21
C GLU A 152 10.37 17.01 0.99
N LYS A 153 10.70 17.39 -0.24
CA LYS A 153 11.67 18.40 -0.71
C LYS A 153 11.85 18.35 -2.25
N PHE A 154 10.78 18.25 -3.05
CA PHE A 154 10.96 18.29 -4.52
C PHE A 154 9.87 19.00 -5.35
N PHE A 155 9.05 19.86 -4.75
CA PHE A 155 8.15 20.75 -5.54
C PHE A 155 8.25 22.24 -5.19
N LEU A 156 9.32 22.65 -4.51
CA LEU A 156 9.69 24.07 -4.40
C LEU A 156 11.14 24.23 -4.89
N VAL A 157 11.30 24.22 -6.21
CA VAL A 157 12.33 24.98 -6.92
C VAL A 157 11.61 25.66 -8.08
#